data_AF-A0AAV0WBK2-F1
#
_entry.id   AF-A0AAV0WBK2-F1
#
_cell.length_a   1.000
_cell.length_b   1.000
_cell.length_c   1.000
_cell.angle_alpha   90.00
_cell.angle_beta   90.00
_cell.angle_gamma   90.00
#
_symmetry.space_group_name_H-M   'P 1'
#
loop_
_entity.id
_entity.type
_entity.pdbx_description
1 polymer ?
#
loop_
_entity_poly.entity_id
_entity_poly.type
_entity_poly.pdbx_seq_one_letter_code
_entity_poly.pdbx_strand_id
1 'polypeptide(L)' 'MFGISESLVCRLFHNTLPKLSAYFNQFIYWTEEKLVKELLPVPFRYRYSSVQSIIDCLEIEIPKPSDPIKQALRMVRL' A
#
# COMPACT_ATOMS: atom_id res chain seq x y z
N MET A 1 -10.94 1.89 21.97
CA MET A 1 -11.33 2.11 20.56
C MET A 1 -11.92 3.52 20.46
N PHE A 2 -11.68 4.27 19.40
CA PHE A 2 -11.75 5.75 19.30
C PHE A 2 -13.09 6.46 19.59
N GLY A 3 -14.06 5.85 20.28
CA GLY A 3 -15.34 6.46 20.63
C GLY A 3 -16.27 6.69 19.43
N ILE A 4 -15.96 6.08 18.29
CA ILE A 4 -16.70 6.20 17.03
C ILE A 4 -17.46 4.91 16.73
N SER A 5 -18.65 5.05 16.13
CA SER A 5 -19.41 3.88 15.68
C SER A 5 -18.76 3.24 14.47
N GLU A 6 -18.93 1.93 14.33
CA GLU A 6 -18.51 1.18 13.15
C GLU A 6 -19.11 1.77 11.86
N SER A 7 -20.39 2.15 11.91
CA SER A 7 -21.07 2.80 10.78
C SER A 7 -20.38 4.10 10.34
N LEU A 8 -19.87 4.89 11.28
CA LEU A 8 -19.12 6.11 10.98
C LEU A 8 -17.77 5.78 10.33
N VAL A 9 -17.05 4.78 10.86
CA VAL A 9 -15.78 4.31 10.28
C VAL A 9 -15.98 3.85 8.84
N CYS A 10 -16.97 2.99 8.60
CA CYS A 10 -17.28 2.50 7.26
C CYS A 10 -17.58 3.65 6.31
N ARG A 11 -18.39 4.62 6.73
CA ARG A 11 -18.71 5.79 5.90
C ARG A 11 -17.47 6.63 5.59
N LEU A 12 -16.61 6.90 6.58
CA LEU A 12 -15.37 7.64 6.37
C LEU A 12 -14.44 6.92 5.41
N PHE A 13 -14.27 5.61 5.57
CA PHE A 13 -13.45 4.80 4.67
C PHE A 13 -13.97 4.85 3.22
N HIS A 14 -15.26 4.58 3.00
CA HIS A 14 -15.85 4.60 1.65
C HIS A 14 -15.79 5.98 0.99
N ASN A 15 -15.86 7.06 1.77
CA ASN A 15 -15.74 8.42 1.24
C ASN A 15 -14.30 8.83 0.93
N THR A 16 -13.33 8.22 1.61
CA THR A 16 -11.91 8.59 1.52
C THR A 16 -11.19 7.73 0.48
N LEU A 17 -11.56 6.46 0.37
CA LEU A 17 -10.91 5.50 -0.53
C LEU A 17 -10.91 5.95 -2.01
N PRO A 18 -12.00 6.49 -2.60
CA PRO A 18 -11.97 6.96 -3.98
C PRO A 18 -10.99 8.12 -4.20
N LYS A 19 -10.84 9.02 -3.21
CA LYS A 19 -9.91 10.16 -3.28
C LYS A 19 -8.46 9.68 -3.22
N LEU A 20 -8.18 8.75 -2.32
CA LEU A 20 -6.88 8.09 -2.23
C LEU A 20 -6.57 7.32 -3.52
N SER A 21 -7.53 6.57 -4.04
CA SER A 21 -7.40 5.84 -5.30
C SER A 21 -7.05 6.78 -6.46
N ALA A 22 -7.77 7.88 -6.62
CA ALA A 22 -7.48 8.89 -7.64
C ALA A 22 -6.07 9.48 -7.49
N TYR A 23 -5.63 9.76 -6.25
CA TYR A 23 -4.29 10.28 -5.98
C TYR A 23 -3.19 9.25 -6.26
N PHE A 24 -3.41 7.98 -5.88
CA PHE A 24 -2.41 6.93 -6.04
C PHE A 24 -2.39 6.30 -7.44
N ASN A 25 -3.41 6.53 -8.26
CA ASN A 25 -3.49 5.96 -9.61
C ASN A 25 -2.27 6.34 -10.49
N GLN A 26 -1.64 7.49 -10.25
CA GLN A 26 -0.42 7.90 -10.95
C GLN A 26 0.79 7.00 -10.68
N PHE A 27 0.81 6.25 -9.57
CA PHE A 27 1.87 5.29 -9.24
C PHE A 27 1.55 3.87 -9.74
N ILE A 28 0.34 3.64 -10.27
CA ILE A 28 -0.07 2.34 -10.80
C ILE A 28 0.22 2.35 -12.29
N TYR A 29 1.28 1.64 -12.70
CA TYR A 29 1.54 1.35 -14.09
C TYR A 29 0.97 -0.04 -14.44
N TRP A 30 -0.17 -0.08 -15.12
CA TRP A 30 -0.81 -1.32 -15.54
C TRP A 30 -0.40 -1.68 -16.97
N THR A 31 0.52 -2.63 -17.11
CA THR A 31 1.10 -3.00 -18.41
C THR A 31 0.32 -4.13 -19.06
N GLU A 32 0.54 -4.35 -20.34
CA GLU A 32 0.05 -5.57 -21.00
C GLU A 32 0.73 -6.80 -20.41
N GLU A 33 -0.03 -7.88 -20.23
CA GLU A 33 0.45 -9.15 -19.65
C GLU A 33 1.70 -9.69 -20.39
N LYS A 34 1.71 -9.55 -21.72
CA LYS A 34 2.83 -9.97 -22.56
C LYS A 34 4.12 -9.24 -22.18
N LEU A 35 4.05 -7.93 -21.96
CA LEU A 35 5.20 -7.11 -21.61
C LEU A 35 5.75 -7.49 -20.22
N VAL A 36 4.88 -7.78 -19.25
CA VAL A 36 5.31 -8.25 -17.91
C VAL A 36 6.11 -9.55 -18.04
N LYS A 37 5.62 -10.50 -18.84
CA LYS A 37 6.29 -11.81 -19.03
C LYS A 37 7.64 -11.68 -19.74
N GLU A 38 7.74 -10.80 -20.74
CA GLU A 38 9.00 -10.54 -21.46
C GLU A 38 10.04 -9.86 -20.56
N LEU A 39 9.61 -8.90 -19.74
CA LEU A 39 10.49 -8.14 -18.85
C LEU A 39 10.77 -8.82 -17.51
N LEU A 40 10.01 -9.87 -17.15
CA LEU A 40 10.24 -10.61 -15.91
C LEU A 40 11.68 -11.16 -15.88
N PRO A 41 12.47 -10.88 -14.82
CA PRO A 41 13.84 -11.37 -14.74
C PRO A 41 13.90 -12.89 -14.79
N VAL A 42 14.90 -13.42 -15.48
CA VAL A 42 15.07 -14.87 -15.74
C VAL A 42 14.88 -15.75 -14.48
N PRO A 43 15.41 -15.39 -13.30
CA PRO A 43 15.23 -16.20 -12.08
C PRO A 43 13.77 -16.40 -11.67
N PHE A 44 12.89 -15.44 -12.00
CA PHE A 44 11.48 -15.48 -11.61
C PHE A 44 10.59 -16.20 -12.62
N ARG A 45 11.03 -16.34 -13.89
CA ARG A 45 10.19 -16.91 -14.98
C ARG A 45 9.71 -18.32 -14.73
N TYR A 46 10.53 -19.17 -14.10
CA TYR A 46 10.15 -20.55 -13.82
C TYR A 46 9.01 -20.65 -12.80
N ARG A 47 9.01 -19.79 -11.77
CA ARG A 47 8.04 -19.84 -10.66
C ARG A 47 6.84 -18.91 -10.85
N TYR A 48 7.00 -17.83 -11.61
CA TYR A 48 6.03 -16.75 -11.76
C TYR A 48 5.67 -16.51 -13.22
N SER A 49 5.46 -17.58 -13.98
CA SER A 49 5.14 -17.52 -15.42
C SER A 49 3.76 -16.91 -15.73
N SER A 50 2.84 -16.91 -14.75
CA SER A 50 1.51 -16.32 -14.83
C SER A 50 1.41 -14.94 -14.16
N VAL A 51 2.53 -14.21 -14.05
CA VAL A 51 2.56 -12.87 -13.45
C VAL A 51 1.75 -11.85 -14.27
N GLN A 52 0.96 -11.02 -13.59
CA GLN A 52 0.18 -9.93 -14.19
C GLN A 52 0.67 -8.55 -13.73
N SER A 53 1.24 -8.47 -12.53
CA SER A 53 1.73 -7.23 -11.95
C SER A 53 2.94 -7.52 -11.06
N ILE A 54 3.84 -6.55 -11.00
CA ILE A 54 5.00 -6.56 -10.11
C ILE A 54 4.76 -5.47 -9.09
N ILE A 55 4.83 -5.82 -7.81
CA ILE A 55 4.71 -4.86 -6.72
C ILE A 55 6.13 -4.51 -6.29
N ASP A 56 6.53 -3.27 -6.57
CA ASP A 56 7.77 -2.72 -6.03
C ASP A 56 7.51 -2.24 -4.61
N CYS A 57 8.00 -3.00 -3.63
CA CYS A 57 7.84 -2.69 -2.22
C CYS A 57 9.05 -1.88 -1.75
N LEU A 58 8.85 -0.59 -1.51
CA LEU A 58 9.79 0.20 -0.72
C LEU A 58 9.60 -0.15 0.76
N GLU A 59 10.56 -0.84 1.36
CA GLU A 59 10.62 -1.02 2.81
C GLU A 59 11.33 0.17 3.44
N ILE A 60 10.62 0.92 4.28
CA ILE A 60 11.19 1.99 5.09
C ILE A 60 11.22 1.51 6.53
N GLU A 61 12.42 1.33 7.08
CA GLU A 61 12.58 1.03 8.49
C GLU A 61 12.18 2.26 9.32
N ILE A 62 11.06 2.15 10.04
CA ILE A 62 10.66 3.18 10.99
C ILE A 62 11.42 2.90 12.30
N PRO A 63 12.32 3.80 12.74
CA PRO A 63 13.10 3.57 13.94
C PRO A 63 12.15 3.41 15.13
N LYS A 64 12.36 2.35 15.91
CA LYS A 64 11.60 2.15 17.15
C LYS A 64 11.86 3.35 18.07
N PRO A 65 10.84 4.16 18.38
CA PRO A 65 11.04 5.28 19.27
C PRO A 65 11.48 4.75 20.63
N SER A 66 12.57 5.31 21.14
CA SER A 66 13.20 4.92 22.41
C SER A 66 12.33 5.23 23.62
N ASP A 67 11.35 6.11 23.44
CA ASP A 67 10.43 6.62 24.46
C ASP A 67 8.97 6.28 24.06
N PRO A 68 8.32 5.36 24.79
CA PRO A 68 6.95 4.93 24.51
C PRO A 68 5.91 6.08 24.59
N ILE A 69 6.16 7.09 25.43
CA ILE A 69 5.24 8.22 25.61
C ILE A 69 5.31 9.14 24.39
N LYS A 70 6.52 9.40 23.87
CA LYS A 70 6.71 10.19 22.64
C LYS A 70 6.16 9.46 21.41
N GLN A 71 6.17 8.13 21.39
CA GLN A 71 5.55 7.33 20.32
C GLN A 71 4.03 7.55 20.27
N ALA A 72 3.37 7.43 21.42
CA ALA A 72 1.93 7.60 21.52
C ALA A 72 1.47 8.99 21.04
N LEU A 73 2.24 10.04 21.36
CA LEU A 73 1.96 11.41 20.91
C LEU A 73 2.13 11.61 19.40
N ARG A 74 3.01 10.84 18.73
CA ARG A 74 3.31 10.99 17.31
C ARG A 74 2.33 10.23 16.41
N MET A 75 1.85 9.06 16.84
CA MET A 75 0.86 8.25 16.09
C MET A 75 -0.54 8.87 16.03
N VAL A 76 -0.87 9.85 16.89
CA VAL A 76 -2.17 10.56 16.87
C VAL A 76 -2.18 11.72 15.86
N ARG A 77 -1.06 11.99 15.16
CA ARG A 77 -0.91 13.12 14.23
C ARG A 77 -0.79 12.74 12.74
N LEU A 78 -0.95 11.47 12.39
CA LEU A 78 -1.11 10.98 11.01
C LEU A 78 -2.50 10.36 10.87
#